data_AF-A0A523RHC3-F1
#
_entry.id   AF-A0A523RHC3-F1
#
_cell.length_a   1.000
_cell.length_b   1.000
_cell.length_c   1.000
_cell.angle_alpha   90.00
_cell.angle_beta   90.00
_cell.angle_gamma   90.00
#
_symmetry.space_group_name_H-M   'P 1'
#
loop_
_entity.id
_entity.type
_entity.pdbx_description
1 polymer ?
#
loop_
_entity_poly.entity_id
_entity_poly.type
_entity_poly.pdbx_seq_one_letter_code
_entity_poly.pdbx_strand_id
1 'polypeptide(L)'
;MMISESVLFGRGFWGPIIATAAMLLIAAVGGLILLGGRRLTKAKPSAGKLKTYACGEELEASDIHADSEQFFSPIRRVFRPFYRYIRPAHSGDLSTYLFWVVAGLIIILISIALVIGVG
;
A
#
# COMPACT_ATOMS: atom_id res chain seq x y z
N MET A 1 32.42 4.15 12.29
CA MET A 1 31.03 4.44 12.73
C MET A 1 30.61 5.74 12.06
N MET A 2 29.91 5.67 10.93
CA MET A 2 29.41 6.87 10.25
C MET A 2 28.18 7.34 11.01
N ILE A 3 28.26 8.52 11.62
CA ILE A 3 27.09 9.21 12.18
C ILE A 3 26.24 9.63 11.00
N SER A 4 25.05 9.03 10.87
CA SER A 4 24.04 9.53 9.94
C SER A 4 23.59 10.90 10.44
N GLU A 5 23.96 11.97 9.73
CA GLU A 5 23.32 13.27 9.97
C GLU A 5 21.84 13.12 9.64
N SER A 6 20.97 13.13 10.65
CA SER A 6 19.54 13.15 10.44
C SER A 6 19.18 14.46 9.77
N VAL A 7 18.69 14.42 8.53
CA VAL A 7 18.19 15.61 7.83
C VAL A 7 17.02 16.17 8.64
N LEU A 8 17.29 17.25 9.39
CA LEU A 8 16.30 17.87 10.26
C LEU A 8 15.47 18.86 9.43
N PHE A 9 14.28 18.45 9.01
CA PHE A 9 13.35 19.30 8.24
C PHE A 9 12.65 20.39 9.09
N GLY A 10 13.20 20.73 10.26
CA GLY A 10 12.60 21.67 11.23
C GLY A 10 12.12 20.99 12.52
N ARG A 11 11.83 21.77 13.56
CA ARG A 11 11.37 21.27 14.87
C ARG A 11 9.84 21.29 14.96
N GLY A 12 9.25 20.24 15.54
CA GLY A 12 7.82 20.17 15.87
C GLY A 12 6.90 20.14 14.64
N PHE A 13 5.82 20.92 14.68
CA PHE A 13 4.75 20.94 13.67
C PHE A 13 5.24 21.20 12.23
N TRP A 14 6.29 22.00 12.06
CA TRP A 14 6.79 22.42 10.75
C TRP A 14 7.59 21.35 10.00
N GLY A 15 8.12 20.35 10.72
CA GLY A 15 8.97 19.31 10.14
C GLY A 15 8.31 18.57 8.97
N PRO A 16 7.12 17.97 9.16
CA PRO A 16 6.41 17.27 8.09
C PRO A 16 6.04 18.16 6.91
N ILE A 17 5.69 19.43 7.16
CA ILE A 17 5.30 20.39 6.11
C ILE A 17 6.52 20.71 5.22
N ILE A 18 7.64 21.04 5.83
CA ILE A 18 8.89 21.35 5.12
C ILE A 18 9.41 20.11 4.38
N ALA A 19 9.38 18.94 5.00
CA ALA A 19 9.77 17.68 4.34
C ALA A 19 8.91 17.40 3.10
N THR A 20 7.59 17.55 3.21
CA THR A 20 6.66 17.34 2.10
C THR A 20 6.91 18.33 0.98
N ALA A 21 7.05 19.63 1.31
CA ALA A 21 7.35 20.66 0.33
C ALA A 21 8.69 20.40 -0.39
N ALA A 22 9.73 19.99 0.34
CA ALA A 22 11.02 19.64 -0.23
C ALA A 22 10.94 18.42 -1.16
N MET A 23 10.22 17.36 -0.76
CA MET A 23 10.00 16.18 -1.60
C MET A 23 9.26 16.52 -2.89
N LEU A 24 8.21 17.36 -2.81
CA LEU A 24 7.46 17.80 -3.98
C LEU A 24 8.31 18.66 -4.91
N LEU A 25 9.13 19.57 -4.36
CA LEU A 25 10.06 20.39 -5.13
C LEU A 25 11.07 19.50 -5.89
N ILE A 26 11.68 18.54 -5.21
CA ILE A 26 12.65 17.61 -5.81
C ILE A 26 11.99 16.77 -6.91
N ALA A 27 10.79 16.23 -6.65
CA ALA A 27 10.04 15.48 -7.64
C ALA A 27 9.67 16.33 -8.85
N ALA A 28 9.26 17.60 -8.65
CA ALA A 28 8.94 18.53 -9.71
C ALA A 28 10.16 18.86 -10.57
N VAL A 29 11.30 19.19 -9.95
CA VAL A 29 12.56 19.46 -10.66
C VAL A 29 13.03 18.22 -11.42
N GLY A 30 13.03 17.04 -10.80
CA GLY A 30 13.36 15.78 -11.46
C GLY A 30 12.44 15.48 -12.65
N GLY A 31 11.13 15.73 -12.48
CA GLY A 31 10.15 15.62 -13.56
C GLY A 31 10.44 16.57 -14.72
N LEU A 32 10.76 17.84 -14.45
CA LEU A 32 11.11 18.82 -15.47
C LEU A 32 12.39 18.42 -16.23
N ILE A 33 13.40 17.92 -15.53
CA ILE A 33 14.64 17.42 -16.15
C ILE A 33 14.31 16.23 -17.07
N LEU A 34 13.48 15.28 -16.63
CA LEU A 34 13.07 14.14 -17.44
C LEU A 34 12.26 14.56 -18.67
N LEU A 35 11.31 15.49 -18.52
CA LEU A 35 10.54 16.03 -19.65
C LEU A 35 11.45 16.75 -20.65
N GLY A 36 12.35 17.60 -20.16
CA GLY A 36 13.33 18.30 -20.99
C GLY A 36 14.25 17.32 -21.72
N GLY A 37 14.80 16.34 -21.00
CA GLY A 37 15.63 15.27 -21.56
C GLY A 37 14.92 14.49 -22.66
N ARG A 38 13.66 14.08 -22.45
CA ARG A 38 12.85 13.38 -23.45
C ARG A 38 12.53 14.23 -24.69
N ARG A 39 12.37 15.55 -24.53
CA ARG A 39 12.17 16.47 -25.67
C ARG A 39 13.43 16.67 -26.49
N LEU A 40 14.59 16.77 -25.82
CA LEU A 40 15.89 17.03 -26.47
C LEU A 40 16.53 15.77 -27.07
N THR A 41 16.34 14.62 -26.41
CA THR A 41 16.94 13.34 -26.84
C THR A 41 15.88 12.40 -27.39
N LYS A 42 16.00 12.03 -28.68
CA LYS A 42 15.15 10.99 -29.27
C LYS A 42 15.49 9.65 -28.62
N ALA A 43 14.45 8.94 -28.15
CA ALA A 43 14.61 7.58 -27.66
C ALA A 43 15.18 6.70 -28.78
N LYS A 44 16.35 6.10 -28.51
CA LYS A 44 16.97 5.08 -29.37
C LYS A 44 17.24 3.81 -28.55
N PRO A 45 16.19 3.13 -28.05
CA PRO A 45 16.40 1.84 -27.39
C PRO A 45 16.88 0.83 -28.45
N SER A 46 17.99 0.16 -28.19
CA SER A 46 18.35 -1.06 -28.93
C SER A 46 17.50 -2.22 -28.40
N ALA A 47 17.28 -3.26 -29.21
CA ALA A 47 16.50 -4.43 -28.80
C ALA A 47 17.00 -5.06 -27.49
N GLY A 48 18.32 -5.08 -27.26
CA GLY A 48 18.90 -5.57 -26.00
C GLY A 48 18.59 -4.70 -24.78
N LYS A 49 18.38 -3.38 -24.94
CA LYS A 49 17.99 -2.48 -23.83
C LYS A 49 16.53 -2.66 -23.41
N LEU A 50 15.73 -3.36 -24.21
CA LEU A 50 14.34 -3.70 -23.89
C LEU A 50 14.24 -5.05 -23.15
N LYS A 51 15.30 -5.87 -23.15
CA LYS A 51 15.35 -7.12 -22.40
C LYS A 51 15.70 -6.86 -20.93
N THR A 52 15.13 -7.63 -20.02
CA THR A 52 15.50 -7.62 -18.59
C THR A 52 16.95 -8.07 -18.45
N TYR A 53 17.74 -7.35 -17.66
CA TYR A 53 19.12 -7.75 -17.39
C TYR A 53 19.13 -8.97 -16.47
N ALA A 54 19.62 -10.10 -16.98
CA ALA A 54 19.76 -11.37 -16.26
C ALA A 54 21.21 -11.90 -16.34
N CYS A 55 22.21 -11.05 -16.05
CA CYS A 55 23.63 -11.45 -16.01
C CYS A 55 24.16 -12.12 -17.30
N GLY A 56 23.53 -11.89 -18.45
CA GLY A 56 23.90 -12.49 -19.74
C GLY A 56 23.08 -13.72 -20.12
N GLU A 57 22.16 -14.17 -19.26
CA GLU A 57 21.19 -15.22 -19.59
C GLU A 57 19.96 -14.63 -20.27
N GLU A 58 19.38 -15.37 -21.21
CA GLU A 58 18.05 -15.03 -21.76
C GLU A 58 17.00 -15.74 -20.90
N LEU A 59 16.29 -14.96 -20.08
CA LEU A 59 15.18 -15.44 -19.28
C LEU A 59 13.86 -15.03 -19.93
N GLU A 60 12.92 -15.97 -19.99
CA GLU A 60 11.56 -15.67 -20.40
C GLU A 60 10.86 -14.85 -19.31
N ALA A 61 9.87 -14.05 -19.72
CA ALA A 61 9.13 -13.21 -18.77
C ALA A 61 8.46 -14.04 -17.66
N SER A 62 8.11 -15.29 -17.93
CA SER A 62 7.56 -16.25 -16.97
C SER A 62 8.53 -16.61 -15.84
N ASP A 63 9.84 -16.61 -16.11
CA ASP A 63 10.83 -17.09 -15.16
C ASP A 63 11.27 -15.99 -14.18
N ILE A 64 11.03 -14.72 -14.56
CA ILE A 64 11.38 -13.54 -13.75
C ILE A 64 10.16 -13.00 -13.00
N HIS A 65 8.94 -13.26 -13.50
CA HIS A 65 7.74 -12.78 -12.85
C HIS A 65 7.52 -13.52 -11.52
N ALA A 66 7.80 -12.84 -10.41
CA ALA A 66 7.46 -13.35 -9.09
C ALA A 66 5.94 -13.59 -9.03
N ASP A 67 5.56 -14.86 -8.96
CA ASP A 67 4.14 -15.23 -8.95
C ASP A 67 3.46 -14.58 -7.74
N SER A 68 2.39 -13.84 -8.00
CA SER A 68 1.56 -13.25 -6.96
C SER A 68 1.07 -14.30 -5.95
N GLU A 69 0.89 -15.55 -6.37
CA GLU A 69 0.56 -16.64 -5.46
C GLU A 69 1.66 -16.89 -4.41
N GLN A 70 2.94 -16.71 -4.75
CA GLN A 70 4.03 -16.84 -3.77
C GLN A 70 3.98 -15.75 -2.71
N PHE A 71 3.51 -14.55 -3.04
CA PHE A 71 3.37 -13.46 -2.08
C PHE A 71 2.15 -13.65 -1.15
N PHE A 72 1.02 -14.10 -1.70
CA PHE A 72 -0.22 -14.25 -0.94
C PHE A 72 -0.42 -15.63 -0.31
N SER A 73 0.28 -16.67 -0.77
CA SER A 73 0.16 -18.03 -0.21
C SER A 73 0.54 -18.13 1.26
N PRO A 74 1.57 -17.43 1.80
CA PRO A 74 1.89 -17.51 3.22
C PRO A 74 0.77 -16.91 4.08
N ILE A 75 0.24 -15.75 3.68
CA ILE A 75 -0.89 -15.10 4.35
C ILE A 75 -2.10 -16.03 4.32
N ARG A 76 -2.48 -16.54 3.13
CA ARG A 76 -3.61 -17.46 2.99
C ARG A 76 -3.43 -18.73 3.83
N ARG A 77 -2.22 -19.27 3.94
CA ARG A 77 -1.92 -20.47 4.73
C ARG A 77 -2.04 -20.22 6.23
N VAL A 78 -1.54 -19.09 6.73
CA VAL A 78 -1.64 -18.69 8.14
C VAL A 78 -3.10 -18.48 8.54
N PHE A 79 -3.88 -17.76 7.72
CA PHE A 79 -5.28 -17.47 8.04
C PHE A 79 -6.26 -18.60 7.68
N ARG A 80 -5.81 -19.68 7.03
CA ARG A 80 -6.68 -20.79 6.59
C ARG A 80 -7.55 -21.39 7.71
N PRO A 81 -7.05 -21.66 8.94
CA PRO A 81 -7.89 -22.19 10.02
C PRO A 81 -8.96 -21.21 10.48
N PHE A 82 -8.60 -19.92 10.58
CA PHE A 82 -9.51 -18.85 10.95
C PHE A 82 -10.64 -18.69 9.93
N TYR A 83 -10.30 -18.63 8.64
CA TYR A 83 -11.31 -18.57 7.58
C TYR A 83 -12.21 -19.81 7.57
N ARG A 84 -11.68 -21.00 7.84
CA ARG A 84 -12.49 -22.22 7.96
C ARG A 84 -13.51 -22.12 9.10
N TYR A 85 -13.17 -21.46 10.20
CA TYR A 85 -14.05 -21.26 11.34
C TYR A 85 -15.13 -20.19 11.08
N ILE A 86 -14.78 -19.07 10.44
CA ILE A 86 -15.71 -17.93 10.25
C ILE A 86 -16.60 -18.08 9.01
N ARG A 87 -16.11 -18.75 7.96
CA ARG A 87 -16.86 -18.91 6.70
C ARG A 87 -18.26 -19.51 6.89
N PRO A 88 -18.48 -20.53 7.74
CA PRO A 88 -19.83 -21.06 8.00
C PRO A 88 -20.81 -20.03 8.59
N ALA A 89 -20.32 -19.04 9.33
CA ALA A 89 -21.17 -17.98 9.89
C ALA A 89 -21.68 -16.99 8.83
N HIS A 90 -21.11 -17.00 7.63
CA HIS A 90 -21.54 -16.19 6.49
C HIS A 90 -22.46 -17.04 5.61
N SER A 91 -23.69 -17.25 6.08
CA SER A 91 -24.70 -18.09 5.41
C SER A 91 -25.22 -17.49 4.09
N GLY A 92 -25.06 -16.18 3.89
CA GLY A 92 -25.63 -15.48 2.74
C GLY A 92 -27.12 -15.14 2.90
N ASP A 93 -27.75 -15.50 4.02
CA ASP A 93 -29.14 -15.13 4.32
C ASP A 93 -29.22 -13.68 4.79
N LEU A 94 -29.89 -12.84 3.99
CA LEU A 94 -30.10 -11.41 4.24
C LEU A 94 -30.66 -11.13 5.63
N SER A 95 -31.54 -12.00 6.13
CA SER A 95 -32.19 -11.85 7.44
C SER A 95 -31.16 -11.86 8.58
N THR A 96 -30.15 -12.72 8.46
CA THR A 96 -29.05 -12.83 9.43
C THR A 96 -28.20 -11.56 9.44
N TYR A 97 -27.92 -10.97 8.26
CA TYR A 97 -27.17 -9.71 8.18
C TYR A 97 -27.98 -8.54 8.74
N LEU A 98 -29.27 -8.44 8.39
CA LEU A 98 -30.14 -7.40 8.90
C LEU A 98 -30.23 -7.44 10.43
N PHE A 99 -30.34 -8.65 11.00
CA PHE A 99 -30.31 -8.84 12.45
C PHE A 99 -29.04 -8.24 13.07
N TRP A 100 -27.86 -8.55 12.55
CA TRP A 100 -26.60 -8.01 13.09
C TRP A 100 -26.47 -6.50 12.92
N VAL A 101 -27.02 -5.92 11.85
CA VAL A 101 -27.07 -4.46 11.67
C VAL A 101 -27.95 -3.80 12.74
N VAL A 102 -29.15 -4.33 12.97
CA VAL A 102 -30.06 -3.79 13.99
C VAL A 102 -29.49 -3.98 15.39
N ALA A 103 -28.95 -5.16 15.70
CA ALA A 103 -28.29 -5.43 16.98
C ALA A 103 -27.11 -4.48 17.22
N GLY A 104 -26.26 -4.26 16.21
CA GLY A 104 -25.16 -3.31 16.28
C GLY A 104 -25.62 -1.88 16.52
N LEU A 105 -26.69 -1.45 15.85
CA LEU A 105 -27.28 -0.12 16.05
C LEU A 105 -27.78 0.06 17.49
N ILE A 106 -28.49 -0.93 18.05
CA ILE A 106 -28.98 -0.90 19.43
C ILE A 106 -27.82 -0.78 20.42
N ILE A 107 -26.75 -1.57 20.23
CA ILE A 107 -25.55 -1.52 21.08
C ILE A 107 -24.92 -0.12 21.05
N ILE A 108 -24.80 0.49 19.87
CA ILE A 108 -24.26 1.85 19.73
C ILE A 108 -25.14 2.87 20.45
N LEU A 109 -26.46 2.80 20.28
CA LEU A 109 -27.40 3.72 20.94
C LEU A 109 -27.35 3.60 22.46
N ILE A 110 -27.31 2.37 22.99
CA ILE A 110 -27.12 2.13 24.43
C ILE A 110 -25.79 2.70 24.90
N SER A 111 -24.71 2.47 24.15
CA SER A 111 -23.38 2.97 24.50
C SER A 111 -23.37 4.50 24.58
N ILE A 112 -24.00 5.18 23.63
CA ILE A 112 -24.15 6.65 23.64
C ILE A 112 -24.99 7.10 24.84
N ALA A 113 -26.13 6.44 25.08
CA ALA A 113 -27.00 6.78 26.21
C ALA A 113 -26.30 6.62 27.56
N LEU A 114 -25.46 5.59 27.73
CA LEU A 114 -24.65 5.40 28.93
C LEU A 114 -23.58 6.47 29.08
N VAL A 115 -22.90 6.85 28.01
CA VAL A 115 -21.88 7.91 28.06
C VAL A 115 -22.51 9.27 28.41
N ILE A 116 -23.69 9.58 27.85
CA ILE A 116 -24.40 10.83 28.13
C ILE A 116 -25.04 10.80 29.54
N GLY A 117 -25.59 9.66 29.97
CA GLY A 117 -26.27 9.51 31.25
C GLY A 117 -25.36 9.31 32.47
N VAL A 118 -24.08 9.02 32.25
CA VAL A 118 -23.03 8.97 33.29
C VAL A 118 -22.25 10.30 33.37
N GLY A 119 -22.56 11.26 32.50
CA GLY A 119 -22.06 12.64 32.53
C GLY A 119 -22.87 13.58 33.42
#